data_AF-A0A7K0NGJ9-F1
#
_entry.id   AF-A0A7K0NGJ9-F1
#
_cell.length_a   1.000
_cell.length_b   1.000
_cell.length_c   1.000
_cell.angle_alpha   90.00
_cell.angle_beta   90.00
_cell.angle_gamma   90.00
#
_symmetry.space_group_name_H-M   'P 1'
#
loop_
_entity.id
_entity.type
_entity.pdbx_description
1 polymer ?
#
loop_
_entity_poly.entity_id
_entity_poly.type
_entity_poly.pdbx_seq_one_letter_code
_entity_poly.pdbx_strand_id
1 'polypeptide(L)'
;MNLPLPMPGKVIAVGLNYKDHAKEAGVPIPLAPVLFTKWTTSLIPNGANITLHKGVTQLDWEAEFAVVIGKRASHVSESDALSYVSGYTCMNDVTDR
;
A
#
# COMPACT_ATOMS: atom_id res chain seq x y z
N MET A 1 6.50 -15.59 -10.75
CA MET A 1 6.46 -14.25 -10.12
C MET A 1 7.28 -14.35 -8.84
N ASN A 2 8.43 -13.68 -8.76
CA ASN A 2 9.30 -13.76 -7.57
C ASN A 2 9.14 -12.46 -6.76
N LEU A 3 8.05 -12.35 -6.02
CA LEU A 3 7.91 -11.27 -5.04
C LEU A 3 8.89 -11.54 -3.88
N PRO A 4 9.38 -10.50 -3.18
CA PRO A 4 10.23 -10.69 -2.01
C PRO A 4 9.49 -11.36 -0.82
N LEU A 5 8.19 -11.66 -0.97
CA LEU A 5 7.28 -12.18 0.05
C LEU A 5 6.41 -13.31 -0.56
N PRO A 6 5.90 -14.26 0.25
CA PRO A 6 4.82 -15.15 -0.18
C PRO A 6 3.61 -14.35 -0.69
N MET A 7 2.85 -14.90 -1.65
CA MET A 7 1.67 -14.22 -2.20
C MET A 7 0.71 -13.81 -1.07
N PRO A 8 0.51 -12.50 -0.83
CA PRO A 8 -0.34 -12.05 0.27
C PRO A 8 -1.81 -12.34 -0.06
N GLY A 9 -2.61 -12.60 0.98
CA GLY A 9 -4.06 -12.78 0.82
C GLY A 9 -4.83 -11.47 0.60
N LYS A 10 -4.22 -10.32 0.93
CA LYS A 10 -4.80 -8.98 0.77
C LYS A 10 -3.69 -7.92 0.73
N VAL A 11 -3.95 -6.82 0.04
CA VAL A 11 -3.15 -5.58 0.09
C VAL A 11 -4.09 -4.47 0.55
N ILE A 12 -3.83 -3.91 1.72
CA ILE A 12 -4.59 -2.79 2.29
C ILE A 12 -3.68 -1.57 2.24
N ALA A 13 -4.13 -0.51 1.57
CA ALA A 13 -3.42 0.74 1.42
C ALA A 13 -4.07 1.82 2.30
N VAL A 14 -3.28 2.84 2.65
CA VAL A 14 -3.70 3.93 3.53
C VAL A 14 -3.47 5.26 2.81
N GLY A 15 -4.55 5.96 2.49
CA GLY A 15 -4.49 7.28 1.86
C GLY A 15 -4.20 8.39 2.86
N LEU A 16 -3.57 9.46 2.39
CA LEU A 16 -3.34 10.71 3.14
C LEU A 16 -2.57 10.51 4.48
N ASN A 17 -1.65 9.56 4.51
CA ASN A 17 -0.92 9.18 5.73
C ASN A 17 0.37 10.00 5.98
N TYR A 18 0.73 10.90 5.05
CA TYR A 18 1.78 11.90 5.24
C TYR A 18 1.15 13.28 5.38
N LYS A 19 1.34 13.91 6.56
CA LYS A 19 0.72 15.21 6.88
C LYS A 19 1.09 16.30 5.88
N ASP A 20 2.32 16.28 5.37
CA ASP A 20 2.79 17.29 4.43
C ASP A 20 2.17 17.09 3.04
N HIS A 21 1.96 15.85 2.61
CA HIS A 21 1.20 15.56 1.39
C HIS A 21 -0.26 16.04 1.49
N ALA A 22 -0.91 15.85 2.64
CA ALA A 22 -2.27 16.36 2.84
C ALA A 22 -2.35 17.90 2.75
N LYS A 23 -1.34 18.61 3.28
CA LYS A 23 -1.24 20.07 3.17
C LYS A 23 -1.01 20.53 1.72
N GLU A 24 -0.11 19.86 1.00
CA GLU A 24 0.21 20.17 -0.40
C GLU A 24 -1.00 19.99 -1.32
N ALA A 25 -1.79 18.93 -1.11
CA ALA A 25 -3.03 18.68 -1.84
C ALA A 25 -4.21 19.58 -1.41
N GLY A 26 -4.04 20.42 -0.38
CA GLY A 26 -5.09 21.30 0.13
C GLY A 26 -6.28 20.56 0.77
N VAL A 27 -6.07 19.32 1.20
CA VAL A 27 -7.12 18.46 1.77
C VAL A 27 -7.04 18.45 3.31
N PRO A 28 -8.19 18.38 4.01
CA PRO A 28 -8.19 18.27 5.46
C PRO A 28 -7.53 16.95 5.90
N ILE A 29 -6.77 17.00 6.99
CA ILE A 29 -6.19 15.79 7.60
C ILE A 29 -7.34 14.89 8.08
N PRO A 30 -7.41 13.62 7.62
CA PRO A 30 -8.45 12.70 8.05
C PRO A 30 -8.41 12.44 9.57
N LEU A 31 -9.59 12.35 10.19
CA LEU A 31 -9.71 11.99 11.62
C LEU A 31 -9.54 10.48 11.87
N ALA A 32 -9.63 9.68 10.81
CA ALA A 32 -9.43 8.24 10.83
C ALA A 32 -8.69 7.81 9.55
N PRO A 33 -7.98 6.67 9.55
CA PRO A 33 -7.28 6.19 8.36
C PRO A 33 -8.22 5.97 7.17
N VAL A 34 -7.85 6.50 6.00
CA VAL A 34 -8.56 6.24 4.75
C VAL A 34 -8.04 4.93 4.18
N LEU A 35 -8.83 3.86 4.30
CA LEU A 35 -8.41 2.53 3.87
C LEU A 35 -9.02 2.18 2.52
N PHE A 36 -8.21 1.61 1.63
CA PHE A 36 -8.66 1.01 0.38
C PHE A 36 -7.85 -0.26 0.09
N THR A 37 -8.27 -1.02 -0.91
CA THR A 37 -7.62 -2.28 -1.26
C THR A 37 -7.03 -2.22 -2.65
N LYS A 38 -5.83 -2.79 -2.80
CA LYS A 38 -5.34 -3.22 -4.11
C LYS A 38 -5.54 -4.73 -4.23
N TRP A 39 -6.00 -5.15 -5.39
CA TRP A 39 -6.12 -6.58 -5.66
C TRP A 39 -4.73 -7.21 -5.71
N THR A 40 -4.57 -8.39 -5.14
CA THR A 40 -3.27 -9.10 -5.10
C THR A 40 -2.76 -9.43 -6.51
N THR A 41 -3.65 -9.46 -7.50
CA THR A 41 -3.33 -9.59 -8.92
C THR A 41 -2.62 -8.38 -9.52
N SER A 42 -2.60 -7.23 -8.84
CA SER A 42 -1.85 -6.04 -9.29
C SER A 42 -0.38 -6.07 -8.86
N LEU A 43 0.03 -7.05 -8.05
CA LEU A 43 1.41 -7.16 -7.58
C LEU A 43 2.33 -7.65 -8.69
N ILE A 44 3.43 -6.95 -8.88
CA ILE A 44 4.53 -7.34 -9.79
C ILE A 44 5.87 -7.24 -9.04
N PRO A 45 6.88 -8.04 -9.40
CA PRO A 45 8.17 -7.97 -8.74
C PRO A 45 8.91 -6.68 -9.10
N ASN A 46 9.87 -6.29 -8.24
CA ASN A 46 10.73 -5.15 -8.52
C ASN A 46 11.41 -5.29 -9.90
N GLY A 47 11.44 -4.20 -10.67
CA GLY A 47 11.99 -4.17 -12.02
C GLY A 47 11.10 -4.77 -13.12
N ALA A 48 9.92 -5.29 -12.80
CA ALA A 48 8.94 -5.68 -13.82
C ALA A 48 8.28 -4.46 -14.46
N ASN A 49 7.85 -4.62 -15.72
CA ASN A 49 7.15 -3.57 -16.44
C ASN A 49 5.72 -3.39 -15.92
N ILE A 50 5.33 -2.14 -15.69
CA ILE A 50 3.93 -1.76 -15.47
C ILE A 50 3.22 -1.77 -16.82
N THR A 51 2.14 -2.55 -16.92
CA THR A 51 1.32 -2.58 -18.14
C THR A 51 0.36 -1.40 -18.14
N LEU A 52 0.48 -0.51 -19.12
CA LEU A 52 -0.47 0.57 -19.33
C LEU A 52 -1.68 0.05 -20.11
N HIS A 53 -2.85 0.03 -19.49
CA HIS A 53 -4.07 -0.41 -20.14
C HIS A 53 -4.64 0.70 -21.06
N LYS A 54 -5.42 0.30 -22.07
CA LYS A 54 -6.07 1.25 -22.98
C LYS A 54 -7.00 2.17 -22.19
N GLY A 55 -6.85 3.47 -22.38
CA GLY A 55 -7.70 4.49 -21.73
C GLY A 55 -7.06 5.16 -20.52
N VAL A 56 -5.95 4.63 -20.00
CA VAL A 56 -5.17 5.29 -18.94
C VAL A 56 -4.54 6.55 -19.54
N THR A 57 -4.86 7.71 -18.97
CA THR A 57 -4.34 9.01 -19.42
C THR A 57 -3.47 9.72 -18.39
N GLN A 58 -3.61 9.37 -17.11
CA GLN A 58 -2.88 10.00 -16.01
C GLN A 58 -2.34 8.92 -15.07
N LEU A 59 -1.27 8.26 -15.52
CA LEU A 59 -0.54 7.31 -14.69
C LEU A 59 0.33 8.07 -13.68
N ASP A 60 0.22 7.71 -12.41
CA ASP A 60 0.93 8.32 -11.30
C ASP A 60 1.65 7.27 -10.45
N TRP A 61 2.71 7.68 -9.75
CA TRP A 61 3.50 6.84 -8.86
C TRP A 61 3.43 7.34 -7.43
N GLU A 62 3.40 6.42 -6.48
CA GLU A 62 3.37 6.74 -5.05
C GLU A 62 4.37 5.82 -4.35
N ALA A 63 5.46 6.40 -3.83
CA ALA A 63 6.48 5.65 -3.11
C ALA A 63 6.03 5.39 -1.67
N GLU A 64 5.70 4.14 -1.38
CA GLU A 64 5.06 3.75 -0.12
C GLU A 64 5.91 2.78 0.71
N PHE A 65 5.78 2.91 2.04
CA PHE A 65 6.36 1.97 3.00
C PHE A 65 5.35 0.87 3.33
N ALA A 66 5.63 -0.35 2.87
CA ALA A 66 4.76 -1.49 3.06
C ALA A 66 5.15 -2.32 4.30
N VAL A 67 4.14 -2.65 5.11
CA VAL A 67 4.26 -3.49 6.30
C VAL A 67 3.77 -4.90 5.97
N VAL A 68 4.60 -5.91 6.22
CA VAL A 68 4.28 -7.30 5.92
C VAL A 68 3.80 -8.00 7.18
N ILE A 69 2.57 -8.51 7.14
CA ILE A 69 1.94 -9.21 8.27
C ILE A 69 2.28 -10.70 8.20
N GLY A 70 2.93 -11.21 9.25
CA GLY A 70 3.45 -12.58 9.31
C GLY A 70 2.50 -13.60 9.93
N LYS A 71 1.50 -13.16 10.69
CA LYS A 71 0.53 -14.04 11.39
C LYS A 71 -0.86 -13.42 11.41
N ARG A 72 -1.89 -14.26 11.55
CA ARG A 72 -3.29 -13.82 11.57
C ARG A 72 -3.53 -12.77 12.67
N ALA A 73 -3.91 -11.57 12.28
CA ALA A 73 -4.27 -10.47 13.19
C ALA A 73 -5.79 -10.25 13.20
N SER A 74 -6.38 -10.15 14.39
CA SER A 74 -7.79 -9.79 14.61
C SER A 74 -7.94 -9.19 16.01
N HIS A 75 -8.55 -8.02 16.14
CA HIS A 75 -8.70 -7.29 17.41
C HIS A 75 -7.39 -7.16 18.22
N VAL A 76 -6.29 -6.87 17.53
CA VAL A 76 -4.96 -6.73 18.14
C VAL A 76 -4.83 -5.37 18.81
N SER A 77 -4.27 -5.35 20.03
CA SER A 77 -3.96 -4.11 20.75
C SER A 77 -2.83 -3.34 20.06
N GLU A 78 -2.75 -2.04 20.27
CA GLU A 78 -1.64 -1.23 19.74
C GLU A 78 -0.29 -1.70 20.27
N SER A 79 -0.21 -2.04 21.57
CA SER A 79 1.02 -2.52 22.20
C SER A 79 1.52 -3.85 21.63
N ASP A 80 0.63 -4.70 21.11
CA ASP A 80 1.00 -5.99 20.54
C ASP A 80 1.21 -5.94 19.02
N ALA A 81 0.82 -4.85 18.36
CA ALA A 81 0.71 -4.76 16.90
C ALA A 81 2.01 -5.13 16.17
N LEU A 82 3.16 -4.62 16.63
CA LEU A 82 4.45 -4.88 16.00
C LEU A 82 4.87 -6.35 16.08
N SER A 83 4.34 -7.13 17.04
CA SER A 83 4.63 -8.57 17.12
C SER A 83 4.00 -9.37 15.98
N TYR A 84 3.09 -8.79 15.20
CA TYR A 84 2.43 -9.41 14.04
C TYR A 84 3.14 -9.09 12.72
N VAL A 85 4.11 -8.17 12.74
CA VAL A 85 4.87 -7.76 11.55
C VAL A 85 6.04 -8.71 11.33
N SER A 86 6.12 -9.33 10.15
CA SER A 86 7.26 -10.17 9.75
C SER A 86 8.38 -9.39 9.09
N GLY A 87 8.10 -8.17 8.61
CA GLY A 87 9.08 -7.32 7.97
C GLY A 87 8.45 -6.14 7.25
N TYR A 88 9.29 -5.43 6.49
CA TYR A 88 8.93 -4.23 5.76
C TYR A 88 9.53 -4.28 4.35
N THR A 89 8.91 -3.59 3.41
CA THR A 89 9.43 -3.43 2.04
C THR A 89 8.97 -2.10 1.46
N CYS A 90 9.58 -1.68 0.35
CA CYS A 90 9.03 -0.62 -0.48
C CYS A 90 7.93 -1.17 -1.39
N MET A 91 6.93 -0.33 -1.69
CA MET A 91 5.92 -0.60 -2.71
C MET A 91 5.67 0.68 -3.52
N ASN A 92 5.42 0.54 -4.82
CA ASN A 92 4.91 1.64 -5.64
C ASN A 92 3.39 1.48 -5.77
N ASP A 93 2.62 2.37 -5.16
CA ASP A 93 1.16 2.41 -5.30
C ASP A 93 0.76 3.09 -6.61
N VAL A 94 1.00 2.37 -7.72
CA VAL A 94 0.67 2.86 -9.06
C VAL A 94 -0.83 3.10 -9.19
N THR A 95 -1.17 4.29 -9.65
CA THR A 95 -2.54 4.80 -9.70
C THR A 95 -2.85 5.43 -11.06
N ASP A 96 -4.05 5.20 -11.57
CA ASP A 96 -4.63 5.96 -12.69
C ASP A 96 -5.56 7.02 -12.09
N ARG A 97 -5.32 8.30 -12.40
CA ARG A 97 -5.98 9.47 -11.77
C ARG A 97 -7.16 10.01 -12.57
#